data_AF-A0A2P8N8P4-F1
#
_entry.id   AF-A0A2P8N8P4-F1
#
_cell.length_a   1.000
_cell.length_b   1.000
_cell.length_c   1.000
_cell.angle_alpha   90.00
_cell.angle_beta   90.00
_cell.angle_gamma   90.00
#
_symmetry.space_group_name_H-M   'P 1'
#
loop_
_entity.id
_entity.type
_entity.pdbx_description
1 polymer ?
#
loop_
_entity_poly.entity_id
_entity_poly.type
_entity_poly.pdbx_seq_one_letter_code
_entity_poly.pdbx_strand_id
1 'polypeptide(L)'
;MAATEHAGRSWLRAIGIGILVSALTAAVMLALTAAGVSPFPKPPSLAFAETALGRTLPLPIGLLFHTAYVTFWSVMFVRYLPRRDVWAALGLAAVLWIVILVVFFPIVGWGLAGLAISPKLIVASFVPHLLFGLLLWGLHMYLPGKDARGARGT
;
A
#
# COMPACT_ATOMS: atom_id res chain seq x y z
N MET A 1 17.78 -24.37 8.82
CA MET A 1 18.10 -23.49 9.97
C MET A 1 17.08 -22.37 9.99
N ALA A 2 16.04 -22.48 10.82
CA ALA A 2 15.08 -21.40 11.01
C ALA A 2 15.75 -20.33 11.86
N ALA A 3 16.13 -19.21 11.25
CA ALA A 3 16.68 -18.07 11.96
C ALA A 3 15.66 -17.61 13.01
N THR A 4 16.11 -17.43 14.24
CA THR A 4 15.36 -16.82 15.34
C THR A 4 14.83 -15.45 14.89
N GLU A 5 13.58 -15.40 14.43
CA GLU A 5 12.96 -14.15 14.02
C GLU A 5 12.71 -13.29 15.25
N HIS A 6 13.39 -12.15 15.37
CA HIS A 6 13.06 -11.17 16.40
C HIS A 6 11.58 -10.79 16.28
N ALA A 7 10.84 -10.82 17.40
CA ALA A 7 9.39 -10.62 17.51
C ALA A 7 8.83 -9.43 16.69
N GLY A 8 9.63 -8.38 16.47
CA GLY A 8 9.26 -7.19 15.70
C GLY A 8 9.34 -7.33 14.17
N ARG A 9 10.04 -8.35 13.63
CA ARG A 9 10.32 -8.52 12.20
C ARG A 9 9.73 -9.80 11.60
N SER A 10 8.88 -10.53 12.32
CA SER A 10 8.43 -11.84 11.84
C SER A 10 7.67 -11.78 10.51
N TRP A 11 7.83 -12.81 9.67
CA TRP A 11 7.23 -12.85 8.33
C TRP A 11 5.70 -12.75 8.40
N LEU A 12 5.12 -13.54 9.30
CA LEU A 12 3.67 -13.56 9.51
C LEU A 12 3.15 -12.19 9.91
N ARG A 13 3.86 -11.47 10.80
CA ARG A 13 3.49 -10.13 11.21
C ARG A 13 3.60 -9.13 10.05
N ALA A 14 4.69 -9.18 9.31
CA ALA A 14 4.93 -8.27 8.18
C ALA A 14 3.89 -8.44 7.07
N ILE A 15 3.59 -9.68 6.69
CA ILE A 15 2.55 -10.02 5.71
C ILE A 15 1.16 -9.64 6.24
N GLY A 16 0.86 -9.96 7.50
CA GLY A 16 -0.42 -9.63 8.13
C GLY A 16 -0.69 -8.12 8.17
N ILE A 17 0.33 -7.32 8.55
CA ILE A 17 0.26 -5.85 8.47
C ILE A 17 0.00 -5.42 7.03
N GLY A 18 0.74 -5.95 6.05
CA GLY A 18 0.57 -5.60 4.65
C GLY A 18 -0.83 -5.87 4.09
N ILE A 19 -1.41 -7.02 4.42
CA ILE A 19 -2.78 -7.38 4.02
C ILE A 19 -3.79 -6.43 4.67
N LEU A 20 -3.63 -6.12 5.97
CA LEU A 20 -4.52 -5.20 6.68
C LEU A 20 -4.45 -3.78 6.12
N VAL A 21 -3.24 -3.25 5.90
CA VAL A 21 -3.05 -1.94 5.25
C VAL A 21 -3.73 -1.95 3.88
N SER A 22 -3.50 -2.99 3.07
CA SER A 22 -4.10 -3.11 1.74
C SER A 22 -5.62 -3.07 1.78
N ALA A 23 -6.24 -3.87 2.66
CA ALA A 23 -7.68 -3.96 2.78
C ALA A 23 -8.29 -2.60 3.20
N LEU A 24 -7.68 -1.93 4.18
CA LEU A 24 -8.16 -0.63 4.66
C LEU A 24 -8.04 0.46 3.61
N THR A 25 -6.90 0.56 2.91
CA THR A 25 -6.73 1.56 1.84
C THR A 25 -7.63 1.26 0.64
N ALA A 26 -7.81 -0.02 0.28
CA ALA A 26 -8.72 -0.42 -0.78
C ALA A 26 -10.18 -0.07 -0.43
N ALA A 27 -10.61 -0.31 0.81
CA ALA A 27 -11.95 0.04 1.27
C ALA A 27 -12.23 1.54 1.14
N VAL A 28 -11.29 2.40 1.57
CA VAL A 28 -11.42 3.86 1.41
C VAL A 28 -11.52 4.26 -0.06
N MET A 29 -10.64 3.73 -0.91
CA MET A 29 -10.65 4.05 -2.34
C MET A 29 -11.92 3.61 -3.05
N LEU A 30 -12.42 2.40 -2.73
CA LEU A 30 -13.67 1.89 -3.28
C LEU A 30 -14.86 2.70 -2.79
N ALA A 31 -14.89 3.11 -1.53
CA ALA A 31 -15.95 3.97 -1.00
C ALA A 31 -15.98 5.34 -1.69
N LEU A 32 -14.82 5.99 -1.88
CA LEU A 32 -14.72 7.26 -2.60
C LEU A 32 -15.11 7.15 -4.08
N THR A 33 -14.81 6.00 -4.69
CA THR A 33 -15.22 5.70 -6.07
C THR A 33 -16.72 5.48 -6.16
N ALA A 34 -17.29 4.68 -5.26
CA ALA A 34 -18.74 4.45 -5.18
C ALA A 34 -19.53 5.72 -4.90
N ALA A 35 -18.95 6.65 -4.13
CA ALA A 35 -19.53 7.98 -3.87
C ALA A 35 -19.38 8.96 -5.04
N GLY A 36 -18.71 8.60 -6.14
CA GLY A 36 -18.49 9.49 -7.29
C GLY A 36 -17.53 10.65 -7.04
N VAL A 37 -16.78 10.62 -5.93
CA VAL A 37 -15.85 11.69 -5.53
C VAL A 37 -14.45 11.47 -6.12
N SER A 38 -14.10 10.22 -6.42
CA SER A 38 -12.81 9.85 -7.00
C SER A 38 -12.62 10.45 -8.40
N PRO A 39 -11.55 11.22 -8.67
CA PRO A 39 -11.26 11.74 -10.01
C PRO A 39 -10.58 10.68 -10.91
N PHE A 40 -10.31 9.48 -10.39
CA PHE A 40 -9.69 8.42 -11.16
C PHE A 40 -10.68 7.81 -12.16
N PRO A 41 -10.30 7.62 -13.44
CA PRO A 41 -11.16 6.95 -14.43
C PRO A 41 -11.52 5.51 -14.02
N LYS A 42 -10.60 4.82 -13.34
CA LYS A 42 -10.77 3.49 -12.74
C LYS A 42 -9.72 3.28 -11.64
N PRO A 43 -9.84 2.25 -10.78
CA PRO A 43 -8.83 1.96 -9.77
C PRO A 43 -7.41 1.80 -10.39
N PRO A 44 -6.37 2.46 -9.87
CA PRO A 44 -5.03 2.43 -10.49
C PRO A 44 -4.43 1.03 -10.66
N SER A 45 -4.61 0.15 -9.68
CA SER A 45 -4.12 -1.23 -9.77
C SER A 45 -4.87 -2.06 -10.81
N LEU A 46 -6.15 -1.75 -11.06
CA LEU A 46 -6.92 -2.36 -12.14
C LEU A 46 -6.44 -1.85 -13.50
N ALA A 47 -6.25 -0.53 -13.66
CA ALA A 47 -5.69 0.06 -14.87
C ALA A 47 -4.32 -0.54 -15.22
N PHE A 48 -3.47 -0.70 -14.21
CA PHE A 48 -2.17 -1.35 -14.37
C PHE A 48 -2.30 -2.82 -14.79
N ALA A 49 -3.17 -3.59 -14.13
CA ALA A 49 -3.36 -5.00 -14.47
C ALA A 49 -3.88 -5.17 -15.91
N GLU A 50 -4.82 -4.35 -16.35
CA GLU A 50 -5.34 -4.38 -17.72
C GLU A 50 -4.28 -4.00 -18.75
N THR A 51 -3.47 -2.98 -18.43
CA THR A 51 -2.34 -2.56 -19.27
C THR A 51 -1.30 -3.68 -19.39
N ALA A 52 -0.92 -4.30 -18.27
CA ALA A 52 0.08 -5.35 -18.24
C ALA A 52 -0.37 -6.65 -18.93
N LEU A 53 -1.66 -6.98 -18.86
CA LEU A 53 -2.23 -8.20 -19.45
C LEU A 53 -2.87 -7.96 -20.83
N GLY A 54 -2.90 -6.72 -21.32
CA GLY A 54 -3.42 -6.36 -22.63
C GLY A 54 -4.92 -6.64 -22.83
N ARG A 55 -5.71 -6.69 -21.76
CA ARG A 55 -7.14 -7.02 -21.79
C ARG A 55 -7.90 -6.41 -20.63
N THR A 56 -9.22 -6.33 -20.76
CA THR A 56 -10.10 -5.92 -19.66
C THR A 56 -10.13 -6.99 -18.57
N LEU A 57 -10.20 -6.55 -17.31
CA LEU A 57 -10.15 -7.42 -16.15
C LEU A 57 -11.24 -7.04 -15.13
N PRO A 58 -11.75 -8.02 -14.37
CA PRO A 58 -12.68 -7.72 -13.30
C PRO A 58 -11.95 -7.11 -12.09
N LEU A 59 -12.65 -6.28 -11.32
CA LEU A 59 -12.13 -5.58 -10.14
C LEU A 59 -11.31 -6.46 -9.17
N PRO A 60 -11.70 -7.70 -8.84
CA PRO A 60 -10.92 -8.54 -7.94
C PRO A 60 -9.47 -8.76 -8.38
N ILE A 61 -9.19 -8.81 -9.68
CA ILE A 61 -7.81 -8.93 -10.18
C ILE A 61 -7.02 -7.66 -9.86
N GLY A 62 -7.62 -6.48 -10.06
CA GLY A 62 -7.02 -5.22 -9.65
C GLY A 62 -6.75 -5.15 -8.14
N LEU A 63 -7.64 -5.70 -7.31
CA LEU A 63 -7.45 -5.77 -5.85
C LEU A 63 -6.33 -6.73 -5.45
N LEU A 64 -6.14 -7.83 -6.18
CA LEU A 64 -5.01 -8.75 -5.97
C LEU A 64 -3.68 -8.05 -6.28
N PHE A 65 -3.58 -7.33 -7.40
CA PHE A 65 -2.39 -6.53 -7.74
C PHE A 65 -2.09 -5.47 -6.68
N HIS A 66 -3.11 -4.73 -6.25
CA HIS A 66 -2.99 -3.78 -5.14
C HIS A 66 -2.45 -4.46 -3.88
N THR A 67 -3.05 -5.59 -3.50
CA THR A 67 -2.69 -6.31 -2.28
C THR A 67 -1.28 -6.86 -2.32
N ALA A 68 -0.86 -7.43 -3.44
CA ALA A 68 0.50 -7.88 -3.63
C ALA A 68 1.50 -6.71 -3.48
N TYR A 69 1.22 -5.58 -4.13
CA TYR A 69 2.09 -4.41 -4.11
C TYR A 69 2.20 -3.76 -2.73
N VAL A 70 1.06 -3.49 -2.08
CA VAL A 70 1.03 -2.90 -0.73
C VAL A 70 1.65 -3.84 0.31
N THR A 71 1.40 -5.14 0.19
CA THR A 71 2.01 -6.13 1.09
C THR A 71 3.51 -6.19 0.91
N PHE A 72 4.00 -6.18 -0.34
CA PHE A 72 5.43 -6.16 -0.63
C PHE A 72 6.13 -4.98 0.07
N TRP A 73 5.62 -3.76 -0.11
CA TRP A 73 6.23 -2.58 0.52
C TRP A 73 6.08 -2.53 2.04
N SER A 74 4.97 -3.05 2.59
CA SER A 74 4.80 -3.21 4.03
C SER A 74 5.82 -4.19 4.61
N VAL A 75 6.09 -5.29 3.90
CA VAL A 75 7.14 -6.25 4.27
C VAL A 75 8.52 -5.59 4.20
N MET A 76 8.80 -4.79 3.17
CA MET A 76 10.04 -4.00 3.07
C MET A 76 10.25 -3.13 4.31
N PHE A 77 9.23 -2.37 4.69
CA PHE A 77 9.25 -1.52 5.89
C PHE A 77 9.46 -2.32 7.18
N VAL A 78 8.66 -3.35 7.43
CA VAL A 78 8.68 -4.08 8.70
C VAL A 78 9.97 -4.88 8.87
N ARG A 79 10.47 -5.50 7.80
CA ARG A 79 11.60 -6.45 7.89
C ARG A 79 12.95 -5.81 7.62
N TYR A 80 13.05 -4.92 6.64
CA TYR A 80 14.34 -4.54 6.07
C TYR A 80 14.75 -3.12 6.43
N LEU A 81 13.80 -2.21 6.70
CA LEU A 81 14.15 -0.86 7.11
C LEU A 81 14.76 -0.86 8.53
N PRO A 82 15.87 -0.13 8.74
CA PRO A 82 16.55 -0.06 10.04
C PRO A 82 15.73 0.77 11.05
N ARG A 83 15.11 1.86 10.59
CA ARG A 83 14.18 2.71 11.34
C ARG A 83 12.76 2.43 10.88
N ARG A 84 11.84 2.29 11.84
CA ARG A 84 10.41 2.00 11.61
C ARG A 84 9.50 2.96 12.37
N ASP A 85 9.95 4.21 12.48
CA ASP A 85 9.18 5.31 13.05
C ASP A 85 8.21 5.89 12.00
N VAL A 86 7.43 6.90 12.41
CA VAL A 86 6.44 7.54 11.55
C VAL A 86 7.10 8.20 10.33
N TRP A 87 8.30 8.77 10.50
CA TRP A 87 9.01 9.45 9.42
C TRP A 87 9.52 8.48 8.36
N ALA A 88 10.00 7.30 8.76
CA ALA A 88 10.36 6.24 7.81
C ALA A 88 9.13 5.76 7.02
N ALA A 89 7.96 5.64 7.66
CA ALA A 89 6.74 5.21 6.98
C ALA A 89 6.21 6.27 6.01
N LEU A 90 6.20 7.54 6.44
CA LEU A 90 5.81 8.67 5.59
C LEU A 90 6.82 8.90 4.45
N GLY A 91 8.11 8.67 4.69
CA GLY A 91 9.14 8.71 3.65
C GLY A 91 8.91 7.63 2.60
N LEU A 92 8.61 6.40 3.01
CA LEU A 92 8.23 5.33 2.08
C LEU A 92 6.96 5.68 1.31
N ALA A 93 5.93 6.20 1.99
CA ALA A 93 4.70 6.68 1.35
C ALA A 93 4.97 7.76 0.29
N ALA A 94 5.83 8.73 0.59
CA ALA A 94 6.22 9.79 -0.33
C ALA A 94 6.95 9.24 -1.57
N VAL A 95 7.87 8.28 -1.37
CA VAL A 95 8.54 7.59 -2.49
C VAL A 95 7.52 6.87 -3.38
N LEU A 96 6.60 6.09 -2.78
CA LEU A 96 5.58 5.38 -3.54
C LEU A 96 4.60 6.32 -4.26
N TRP A 97 4.30 7.46 -3.65
CA TRP A 97 3.51 8.51 -4.29
C TRP A 97 4.22 9.06 -5.53
N ILE A 98 5.53 9.35 -5.44
CA ILE A 98 6.32 9.75 -6.61
C ILE A 98 6.30 8.64 -7.68
N VAL A 99 6.47 7.38 -7.28
CA VAL A 99 6.45 6.22 -8.20
C VAL A 99 5.11 6.14 -8.96
N ILE A 100 3.97 6.36 -8.31
CA ILE A 100 2.69 6.35 -9.05
C ILE A 100 2.60 7.50 -10.06
N LEU A 101 3.11 8.69 -9.71
CA LEU A 101 3.09 9.86 -10.60
C LEU A 101 3.99 9.70 -11.82
N VAL A 102 5.18 9.11 -11.66
CA VAL A 102 6.22 9.11 -12.70
C VAL A 102 6.38 7.77 -13.41
N VAL A 103 5.85 6.68 -12.84
CA VAL A 103 5.95 5.33 -13.43
C VAL A 103 4.56 4.81 -13.81
N PHE A 104 3.68 4.60 -12.82
CA PHE A 104 2.42 3.93 -13.09
C PHE A 104 1.46 4.75 -13.94
N PHE A 105 1.30 6.05 -13.67
CA PHE A 105 0.42 6.91 -14.47
C PHE A 105 0.85 6.99 -15.94
N PRO A 106 2.13 7.21 -16.29
CA PRO A 106 2.59 7.08 -17.66
C PRO A 106 2.32 5.71 -18.28
N ILE A 107 2.63 4.61 -17.57
CA ILE A 107 2.43 3.24 -18.07
C ILE A 107 0.98 2.99 -18.45
N VAL A 108 0.02 3.41 -17.62
CA VAL A 108 -1.42 3.20 -17.88
C VAL A 108 -2.04 4.24 -18.82
N GLY A 109 -1.22 5.11 -19.43
CA GLY A 109 -1.67 6.12 -20.40
C GLY A 109 -2.28 7.38 -19.78
N TRP A 110 -2.11 7.64 -18.49
CA TRP A 110 -2.60 8.86 -17.83
C TRP A 110 -1.60 10.02 -17.85
N GLY A 111 -0.42 9.78 -18.44
CA GLY A 111 0.64 10.78 -18.59
C GLY A 111 1.40 11.05 -17.29
N LEU A 112 2.44 11.89 -17.38
CA LEU A 112 3.25 12.29 -16.22
C LEU A 112 2.37 13.00 -15.19
N ALA A 113 2.44 12.54 -13.93
CA ALA A 113 1.65 13.04 -12.81
C ALA A 113 0.11 12.99 -13.03
N GLY A 114 -0.38 12.22 -14.02
CA GLY A 114 -1.81 12.10 -14.32
C GLY A 114 -2.38 13.27 -15.12
N LEU A 115 -1.51 14.12 -15.69
CA LEU A 115 -1.90 15.36 -16.36
C LEU A 115 -2.66 15.15 -17.68
N ALA A 116 -2.59 13.97 -18.29
CA ALA A 116 -3.43 13.66 -19.46
C ALA A 116 -4.90 13.45 -19.08
N ILE A 117 -5.21 13.24 -17.79
CA ILE A 117 -6.57 13.12 -17.25
C ILE A 117 -6.96 14.40 -16.52
N SER A 118 -6.25 14.76 -15.45
CA SER A 118 -6.52 15.95 -14.64
C SER A 118 -5.41 16.19 -13.60
N PRO A 119 -5.05 17.45 -13.31
CA PRO A 119 -4.19 17.79 -12.16
C PRO A 119 -4.71 17.29 -10.81
N LYS A 120 -6.03 17.02 -10.70
CA LYS A 120 -6.64 16.44 -9.51
C LYS A 120 -6.06 15.07 -9.15
N LEU A 121 -5.53 14.31 -10.10
CA LEU A 121 -4.92 13.00 -9.85
C LEU A 121 -3.67 13.09 -8.97
N ILE A 122 -2.97 14.23 -8.95
CA ILE A 122 -1.81 14.44 -8.08
C ILE A 122 -2.24 14.38 -6.61
N VAL A 123 -3.25 15.17 -6.26
CA VAL A 123 -3.78 15.23 -4.88
C VAL A 123 -4.56 13.96 -4.55
N ALA A 124 -5.36 13.45 -5.49
CA ALA A 124 -6.14 12.24 -5.26
C ALA A 124 -5.28 10.99 -5.09
N SER A 125 -4.10 10.92 -5.71
CA SER A 125 -3.11 9.86 -5.44
C SER A 125 -2.33 10.09 -4.16
N PHE A 126 -2.12 11.33 -3.74
CA PHE A 126 -1.43 11.62 -2.48
C PHE A 126 -2.17 11.05 -1.26
N VAL A 127 -3.50 11.21 -1.22
CA VAL A 127 -4.35 10.77 -0.09
C VAL A 127 -4.17 9.28 0.27
N PRO A 128 -4.32 8.30 -0.65
CA PRO A 128 -4.13 6.90 -0.31
C PRO A 128 -2.69 6.56 0.09
N HIS A 129 -1.68 7.29 -0.42
CA HIS A 129 -0.28 7.07 -0.02
C HIS A 129 -0.02 7.60 1.39
N LEU A 130 -0.55 8.78 1.74
CA LEU A 130 -0.51 9.29 3.10
C LEU A 130 -1.20 8.32 4.06
N LEU A 131 -2.38 7.83 3.69
CA LEU A 131 -3.13 6.84 4.47
C LEU A 131 -2.33 5.55 4.63
N PHE A 132 -1.69 5.05 3.57
CA PHE A 132 -0.77 3.91 3.63
C PHE A 132 0.33 4.12 4.67
N GLY A 133 1.03 5.26 4.65
CA GLY A 133 2.12 5.55 5.59
C GLY A 133 1.65 5.59 7.05
N LEU A 134 0.52 6.25 7.30
CA LEU A 134 -0.07 6.35 8.64
C LEU A 134 -0.56 5.00 9.16
N LEU A 135 -1.25 4.21 8.33
CA LEU A 135 -1.72 2.87 8.68
C LEU A 135 -0.55 1.91 8.90
N LEU A 136 0.46 1.94 8.03
CA LEU A 136 1.65 1.09 8.13
C LEU A 136 2.39 1.35 9.45
N TRP A 137 2.63 2.62 9.78
CA TRP A 137 3.22 2.99 11.06
C TRP A 137 2.34 2.58 12.24
N GLY A 138 1.06 2.96 12.23
CA GLY A 138 0.13 2.68 13.32
C GLY A 138 0.00 1.18 13.59
N LEU A 139 -0.23 0.38 12.56
CA LEU A 139 -0.32 -1.08 12.69
C LEU A 139 1.01 -1.69 13.13
N HIS A 140 2.16 -1.17 12.65
CA HIS A 140 3.46 -1.60 13.15
C HIS A 140 3.68 -1.26 14.63
N MET A 141 3.15 -0.15 15.14
CA MET A 141 3.32 0.23 16.54
C MET A 141 2.36 -0.51 17.48
N TYR A 142 1.11 -0.70 17.06
CA TYR A 142 0.04 -1.14 17.96
C TYR A 142 -0.36 -2.61 17.82
N LEU A 143 0.00 -3.32 16.74
CA LEU A 143 -0.25 -4.77 16.66
C LEU A 143 0.85 -5.56 17.39
N PRO A 144 0.51 -6.26 18.50
CA PRO A 144 1.48 -7.01 19.29
C PRO A 144 2.02 -8.23 18.51
N GLY A 145 3.33 -8.46 18.61
CA GLY A 145 3.97 -9.69 18.16
C GLY A 145 3.59 -10.87 19.07
N LYS A 146 3.59 -12.10 18.53
CA LYS A 146 3.16 -13.31 19.27
C LYS A 146 3.98 -13.59 20.55
N ASP A 147 5.19 -13.05 20.68
CA ASP A 147 6.06 -13.29 21.83
C ASP A 147 5.79 -12.36 23.02
N ALA A 148 5.01 -11.29 22.85
CA ALA A 148 4.68 -10.34 23.93
C ALA A 148 3.75 -10.93 25.01
N ARG A 149 3.19 -12.12 24.76
CA ARG A 149 2.35 -12.88 25.70
C ARG A 149 3.11 -13.95 26.49
N GLY A 150 4.32 -14.34 26.08
CA GLY A 150 5.12 -15.34 26.79
C GLY A 150 5.90 -14.79 27.99
N ALA A 151 6.24 -13.50 28.00
CA ALA A 151 7.05 -12.86 29.04
C ALA A 151 6.25 -12.36 30.27
N ARG A 152 4.95 -12.64 30.33
CA ARG A 152 4.05 -12.20 31.43
C ARG A 152 3.45 -13.38 32.23
N GLY A 153 4.06 -14.55 32.12
CA GLY A 153 3.60 -15.77 32.78
C GLY A 153 4.77 -16.66 33.22
N THR A 154 5.64 -16.13 34.08
CA THR A 154 6.52 -16.88 34.99
C THR A 154 6.78 -16.02 36.21
#